data_AF-A0A3M2K799-F1
#
_entry.id   AF-A0A3M2K799-F1
#
_cell.length_a   1.000
_cell.length_b   1.000
_cell.length_c   1.000
_cell.angle_alpha   90.00
_cell.angle_beta   90.00
_cell.angle_gamma   90.00
#
_symmetry.space_group_name_H-M   'P 1'
#
loop_
_entity.id
_entity.type
_entity.pdbx_description
1 polymer ?
#
loop_
_entity_poly.entity_id
_entity_poly.type
_entity_poly.pdbx_seq_one_letter_code
_entity_poly.pdbx_strand_id
1 'polypeptide(L)'
;SLDPWLGIPVKWEQISGAGAIIEAGFKDLDVMPSQGSHFFQNITSFMVGYFTVHSSLAESFVDWEWLNAQEPEETCEYTRHLRFDQPIVITINGQKHKGIIYKPGMGS
;
A
#
# COMPACT_ATOMS: atom_id res chain seq x y z
N SER A 1 -1.44 1.93 -26.77
CA SER A 1 -2.29 2.91 -26.09
C SER A 1 -2.36 2.48 -24.64
N LEU A 2 -1.82 3.25 -23.70
CA LEU A 2 -1.91 2.96 -22.27
C LEU A 2 -3.14 3.71 -21.77
N ASP A 3 -4.21 2.99 -21.44
CA ASP A 3 -5.42 3.58 -20.89
C ASP A 3 -5.09 4.24 -19.54
N PRO A 4 -5.36 5.55 -19.35
CA PRO A 4 -5.11 6.27 -18.09
C PRO A 4 -5.89 5.71 -16.90
N TRP A 5 -6.88 4.86 -17.16
CA TRP A 5 -7.74 4.22 -16.17
C TRP A 5 -7.13 2.98 -15.49
N LEU A 6 -5.95 2.52 -15.94
CA LEU A 6 -5.32 1.30 -15.41
C LEU A 6 -4.45 1.52 -14.15
N GLY A 7 -4.39 2.75 -13.65
CA GLY A 7 -3.48 3.14 -12.56
C GLY A 7 -2.04 3.37 -13.04
N ILE A 8 -1.10 3.49 -12.09
CA ILE A 8 0.33 3.67 -12.39
C ILE A 8 0.91 2.29 -12.71
N PRO A 9 1.42 2.05 -13.94
CA PRO A 9 1.98 0.76 -14.29
C PRO A 9 3.28 0.50 -13.51
N VAL A 10 3.31 -0.56 -12.72
CA VAL A 10 4.50 -1.01 -11.98
C VAL A 10 4.87 -2.44 -12.36
N LYS A 11 6.17 -2.69 -12.55
CA LYS A 11 6.73 -4.03 -12.72
C LYS A 11 7.11 -4.61 -11.36
N TRP A 12 7.09 -5.94 -11.23
CA TRP A 12 7.41 -6.62 -9.98
C TRP A 12 8.81 -6.25 -9.45
N GLU A 13 9.80 -6.13 -10.34
CA GLU A 13 11.18 -5.78 -9.96
C GLU A 13 11.28 -4.41 -9.27
N GLN A 14 10.29 -3.53 -9.47
CA GLN A 14 10.25 -2.20 -8.86
C GLN A 14 9.69 -2.21 -7.44
N ILE A 15 8.95 -3.27 -7.06
CA ILE A 15 8.22 -3.36 -5.78
C ILE A 15 8.60 -4.60 -4.96
N SER A 16 9.51 -5.44 -5.47
CA SER A 16 9.90 -6.72 -4.87
C SER A 16 10.56 -6.61 -3.50
N GLY A 17 11.08 -5.43 -3.14
CA GLY A 17 11.66 -5.14 -1.83
C GLY A 17 10.68 -4.57 -0.80
N ALA A 18 9.39 -4.45 -1.13
CA ALA A 18 8.40 -3.87 -0.23
C ALA A 18 8.10 -4.79 0.96
N GLY A 19 8.07 -4.24 2.17
CA GLY A 19 7.57 -4.96 3.36
C GLY A 19 6.04 -5.08 3.39
N ALA A 20 5.35 -4.08 2.85
CA ALA A 20 3.91 -4.13 2.61
C ALA A 20 3.52 -3.27 1.40
N ILE A 21 2.40 -3.64 0.77
CA ILE A 21 1.74 -2.93 -0.32
C ILE A 21 0.29 -2.70 0.10
N ILE A 22 -0.17 -1.46 -0.06
CA ILE A 22 -1.53 -1.05 0.26
C ILE A 22 -2.19 -0.55 -1.02
N GLU A 23 -3.24 -1.24 -1.46
CA GLU A 23 -4.15 -0.74 -2.49
C GLU A 23 -5.31 -0.05 -1.79
N ALA A 24 -5.37 1.27 -1.87
CA ALA A 24 -6.46 2.06 -1.32
C ALA A 24 -7.34 2.60 -2.46
N GLY A 25 -8.61 2.18 -2.49
CA GLY A 25 -9.56 2.67 -3.48
C GLY A 25 -9.96 4.12 -3.19
N PHE A 26 -9.86 5.00 -4.19
CA PHE A 26 -10.46 6.32 -4.15
C PHE A 26 -11.94 6.21 -4.54
N LYS A 27 -12.79 7.01 -3.91
CA LYS A 27 -14.27 6.93 -4.02
C LYS A 27 -14.81 6.98 -5.47
N ASP A 28 -14.00 7.47 -6.41
CA ASP A 28 -14.34 7.67 -7.82
C ASP A 28 -13.56 6.77 -8.80
N LEU A 29 -12.70 5.88 -8.30
CA LEU A 29 -11.86 4.97 -9.10
C LEU A 29 -11.97 3.55 -8.51
N ASP A 30 -12.98 2.81 -8.96
CA ASP A 30 -13.12 1.37 -8.70
C ASP A 30 -12.19 0.60 -9.65
N VAL A 31 -10.87 0.75 -9.43
CA VAL A 31 -9.87 -0.03 -10.15
C VAL A 31 -9.89 -1.43 -9.54
N MET A 32 -10.11 -2.45 -10.37
CA MET A 32 -9.96 -3.83 -9.92
C MET A 32 -8.53 -4.03 -9.38
N PRO A 33 -8.37 -4.57 -8.15
CA PRO A 33 -7.07 -4.91 -7.58
C PRO A 33 -6.19 -5.63 -8.59
N SER A 34 -4.87 -5.51 -8.45
CA SER A 34 -3.90 -6.18 -9.32
C SER A 34 -4.18 -7.70 -9.39
N GLN A 35 -4.88 -8.13 -10.43
CA GLN A 35 -5.34 -9.51 -10.64
C GLN A 35 -4.39 -10.24 -11.59
N GLY A 36 -3.45 -10.99 -11.04
CA GLY A 36 -2.60 -11.90 -11.80
C GLY A 36 -2.00 -12.98 -10.90
N SER A 37 -2.13 -14.25 -11.30
CA SER A 37 -1.62 -15.38 -10.50
C SER A 37 -0.13 -15.27 -10.19
N HIS A 38 0.66 -14.71 -11.11
CA HIS A 38 2.10 -14.48 -10.91
C HIS A 38 2.38 -13.37 -9.88
N PHE A 39 1.56 -12.32 -9.86
CA PHE A 39 1.67 -11.25 -8.87
C PHE A 39 1.35 -11.77 -7.46
N PHE A 40 0.28 -12.55 -7.31
CA PHE A 40 -0.10 -13.14 -6.01
C PHE A 40 0.91 -14.17 -5.50
N GLN A 41 1.48 -14.99 -6.40
CA GLN A 41 2.57 -15.90 -6.06
C GLN A 41 3.79 -15.16 -5.53
N ASN A 42 4.14 -14.02 -6.12
CA ASN A 42 5.24 -13.20 -5.67
C ASN A 42 4.97 -12.59 -4.29
N ILE A 43 3.80 -11.98 -4.07
CA ILE A 43 3.40 -11.47 -2.74
C ILE A 43 3.55 -12.54 -1.66
N THR A 44 3.04 -13.74 -1.92
CA THR A 44 3.09 -14.86 -0.98
C THR A 44 4.53 -15.35 -0.76
N SER A 45 5.34 -15.47 -1.83
CA SER A 45 6.70 -16.01 -1.76
C SER A 45 7.68 -15.07 -1.06
N PHE A 46 7.50 -13.76 -1.21
CA PHE A 46 8.36 -12.74 -0.58
C PHE A 46 7.81 -12.24 0.77
N MET A 47 6.73 -12.86 1.28
CA MET A 47 6.07 -12.48 2.54
C MET A 47 5.70 -10.99 2.60
N VAL A 48 5.30 -10.42 1.46
CA VAL A 48 4.88 -9.03 1.39
C VAL A 48 3.48 -8.91 2.01
N GLY A 49 3.33 -8.02 2.98
CA GLY A 49 2.02 -7.70 3.53
C GLY A 49 1.14 -7.03 2.49
N TYR A 50 0.03 -7.62 2.09
CA TYR A 50 -0.86 -7.05 1.08
C TYR A 50 -2.19 -6.62 1.69
N PHE A 51 -2.52 -5.34 1.54
CA PHE A 51 -3.70 -4.73 2.13
C PHE A 51 -4.57 -4.11 1.05
N THR A 52 -5.87 -4.33 1.14
CA THR A 52 -6.85 -3.60 0.33
C THR A 52 -7.70 -2.75 1.26
N VAL A 53 -7.67 -1.44 1.06
CA VAL A 53 -8.43 -0.45 1.83
C VAL A 53 -9.60 0.04 0.99
N HIS A 54 -10.80 -0.31 1.41
CA HIS A 54 -12.03 0.08 0.72
C HIS A 54 -12.64 1.31 1.38
N SER A 55 -12.80 2.40 0.62
CA SER A 55 -13.38 3.66 1.12
C SER A 55 -14.84 3.55 1.60
N SER A 56 -15.53 2.47 1.28
CA SER A 56 -16.91 2.17 1.73
C SER A 56 -16.99 1.49 3.11
N LEU A 57 -15.88 0.98 3.64
CA LEU A 57 -15.84 0.26 4.92
C LEU A 57 -15.29 1.18 6.01
N ALA A 58 -16.11 1.54 7.00
CA ALA A 58 -15.71 2.44 8.08
C ALA A 58 -14.53 1.93 8.92
N GLU A 59 -14.31 0.61 8.97
CA GLU A 59 -13.19 -0.02 9.69
C GLU A 59 -11.92 -0.15 8.83
N SER A 60 -11.92 0.33 7.59
CA SER A 60 -10.80 0.28 6.65
C SER A 60 -10.43 1.69 6.22
N PHE A 61 -9.25 2.17 6.64
CA PHE A 61 -8.83 3.53 6.33
C PHE A 61 -7.32 3.65 6.17
N VAL A 62 -6.93 4.69 5.43
CA VAL A 62 -5.57 5.25 5.42
C VAL A 62 -5.68 6.68 5.96
N ASP A 63 -4.83 7.04 6.91
CA ASP A 63 -4.76 8.41 7.44
C ASP A 63 -4.02 9.32 6.44
N TRP A 64 -4.74 9.71 5.39
CA TRP A 64 -4.22 10.54 4.30
C TRP A 64 -3.79 11.93 4.76
N GLU A 65 -4.51 12.51 5.73
CA GLU A 65 -4.17 13.82 6.30
C GLU A 65 -2.78 13.75 6.94
N TRP A 66 -2.53 12.72 7.76
CA TRP A 66 -1.23 12.51 8.35
C TRP A 66 -0.14 12.25 7.30
N LEU A 67 -0.38 11.39 6.30
CA LEU A 67 0.60 11.12 5.24
C LEU A 67 0.95 12.39 4.46
N ASN A 68 -0.04 13.20 4.09
CA ASN A 68 0.14 14.43 3.35
C ASN A 68 0.85 15.52 4.16
N ALA A 69 0.72 15.49 5.49
CA ALA A 69 1.37 16.45 6.39
C ALA A 69 2.88 16.16 6.63
N GLN A 70 3.39 14.97 6.28
CA GLN A 70 4.83 14.69 6.43
C GLN A 70 5.65 15.52 5.44
N GLU A 71 6.96 15.64 5.61
CA GLU A 71 7.84 16.20 4.58
C GLU A 71 8.38 15.05 3.71
N PRO A 72 8.34 15.13 2.37
CA PRO A 72 8.93 14.09 1.54
C PRO A 72 10.44 14.22 1.43
N GLU A 73 11.14 13.10 1.46
CA GLU A 73 12.55 13.02 1.06
C GLU A 73 12.68 13.34 -0.43
N GLU A 74 11.74 12.84 -1.24
CA GLU A 74 11.71 13.05 -2.69
C GLU A 74 10.26 13.05 -3.20
N THR A 75 9.98 13.88 -4.20
CA THR A 75 8.70 13.88 -4.93
C THR A 75 8.97 13.71 -6.41
N CYS A 76 8.36 12.69 -7.01
CA CYS A 76 8.41 12.38 -8.43
C CYS A 76 7.07 12.73 -9.10
N GLU A 77 6.98 12.52 -10.41
CA GLU A 77 5.77 12.82 -11.19
C GLU A 77 4.50 12.13 -10.65
N TYR A 78 4.62 10.89 -10.18
CA TYR A 78 3.48 10.07 -9.72
C TYR A 78 3.63 9.49 -8.33
N THR A 79 4.77 9.73 -7.66
CA THR A 79 5.09 9.10 -6.38
C THR A 79 5.71 10.09 -5.42
N ARG A 80 5.53 9.80 -4.14
CA ARG A 80 6.09 10.59 -3.04
C ARG A 80 6.82 9.66 -2.09
N HIS A 81 8.09 9.92 -1.86
CA HIS A 81 8.95 9.10 -1.02
C HIS A 81 9.06 9.75 0.36
N LEU A 82 8.58 9.03 1.37
CA LEU A 82 8.70 9.42 2.78
C LEU A 82 9.76 8.57 3.45
N ARG A 83 10.63 9.20 4.24
CA ARG A 83 11.61 8.55 5.08
C ARG A 83 11.32 8.88 6.54
N PHE A 84 11.42 7.87 7.40
CA PHE A 84 11.19 8.01 8.84
C PHE A 84 12.37 7.46 9.62
N ASP A 85 12.77 8.15 10.68
CA ASP A 85 13.87 7.71 11.56
C ASP A 85 13.47 6.52 12.44
N GLN A 86 12.20 6.43 12.79
CA GLN A 86 11.64 5.31 13.54
C GLN A 86 11.03 4.28 12.59
N PRO A 87 11.10 2.99 12.92
CA PRO A 87 10.55 1.95 12.06
C PRO A 87 9.02 2.03 11.98
N ILE A 88 8.49 1.70 10.81
CA ILE A 88 7.08 1.39 10.61
C ILE A 88 6.87 -0.09 10.95
N VAL A 89 5.87 -0.36 11.79
CA VAL A 89 5.52 -1.73 12.18
C VAL A 89 4.29 -2.17 11.42
N ILE A 90 4.39 -3.34 10.79
CA ILE A 90 3.30 -4.00 10.06
C ILE A 90 2.86 -5.22 10.87
N THR A 91 1.58 -5.28 11.24
CA THR A 91 1.00 -6.42 11.94
C THR A 91 -0.15 -7.00 11.14
N ILE A 92 -0.11 -8.30 10.87
CA ILE A 92 -1.13 -8.99 10.08
C ILE A 92 -1.64 -10.21 10.85
N ASN A 93 -2.96 -10.33 10.93
CA ASN A 93 -3.64 -11.52 11.40
C ASN A 93 -4.52 -12.06 10.25
N GLY A 94 -3.96 -12.97 9.47
CA GLY A 94 -4.64 -13.59 8.33
C GLY A 94 -5.89 -14.39 8.73
N GLN A 95 -5.91 -14.99 9.92
CA GLN A 95 -7.09 -15.75 10.39
C GLN A 95 -8.30 -14.82 10.62
N LYS A 96 -8.04 -13.60 11.10
CA LYS A 96 -9.07 -12.59 11.36
C LYS A 96 -9.28 -11.62 10.20
N HIS A 97 -8.54 -11.77 9.10
CA HIS A 97 -8.51 -10.81 7.98
C HIS A 97 -8.30 -9.36 8.45
N LYS A 98 -7.44 -9.18 9.46
CA LYS A 98 -7.10 -7.87 10.02
C LYS A 98 -5.64 -7.59 9.85
N GLY A 99 -5.30 -6.34 9.58
CA GLY A 99 -3.93 -5.89 9.70
C GLY A 99 -3.87 -4.39 9.95
N ILE A 100 -2.76 -3.97 10.55
CA ILE A 100 -2.52 -2.60 10.98
C ILE A 100 -1.09 -2.26 10.58
N ILE A 101 -0.92 -1.07 9.99
CA ILE A 101 0.38 -0.45 9.77
C ILE A 101 0.44 0.75 10.71
N TYR A 102 1.34 0.68 11.69
CA TYR A 102 1.50 1.73 12.67
C TYR A 102 2.32 2.89 12.11
N LYS A 103 2.01 4.10 12.57
CA LYS A 103 2.88 5.26 12.34
C LYS A 103 4.28 4.97 12.95
N PRO A 104 5.34 5.59 12.43
CA PRO A 104 6.71 5.39 12.90
C PRO A 104 6.83 5.48 14.43
N GLY A 105 7.43 4.47 15.06
CA GLY A 105 7.67 4.45 16.51
C GLY A 105 6.45 4.18 17.40
N MET A 106 5.29 3.84 16.82
CA MET A 106 4.07 3.54 17.58
C MET A 106 3.74 2.04 17.71
N GLY A 107 4.48 1.17 17.01
CA GLY A 107 4.33 -0.29 17.14
C GLY A 107 5.20 -0.85 18.25
N SER A 108 4.64 -1.76 19.05
CA SER A 108 5.30 -2.48 20.15
C SER A 108 6.17 -3.64 19.68
#